data_AF-A0A7C5U3Z8-F1
#
_entry.id   AF-A0A7C5U3Z8-F1
#
_cell.length_a   1.000
_cell.length_b   1.000
_cell.length_c   1.000
_cell.angle_alpha   90.00
_cell.angle_beta   90.00
_cell.angle_gamma   90.00
#
_symmetry.space_group_name_H-M   'P 1'
#
loop_
_entity.id
_entity.type
_entity.pdbx_description
1 polymer ?
#
loop_
_entity_poly.entity_id
_entity_poly.type
_entity_poly.pdbx_seq_one_letter_code
_entity_poly.pdbx_strand_id
1 'polypeptide(L)'
;MLILRFLYFTSMIFMLFGLITGNFDLLQQMRIILISPDYLITDYMAIAGVGGAFFNSGVLMLLFTLILKLLSINPSGVSIASVMTIGGFALFGKNVFNVWPIVLGVFLYTWLVGENIRTYLYVAFFGTALAPISTHLILSNGFNLTGLFFVLLIGFLLPPLASFSLTLHRGYNLYNVGFTAGFLGMFLGAILKAYDLQPEPRYFWYE
;
A
#
# COMPACT_ATOMS: atom_id res chain seq x y z
N MET A 1 -22.78 8.94 1.57
CA MET A 1 -22.16 10.14 2.20
C MET A 1 -21.55 9.88 3.58
N LEU A 2 -22.22 9.16 4.49
CA LEU A 2 -21.72 8.92 5.85
C LEU A 2 -20.32 8.25 5.87
N ILE A 3 -20.12 7.23 5.04
CA ILE A 3 -18.85 6.49 4.97
C ILE A 3 -17.68 7.40 4.57
N LEU A 4 -17.84 8.24 3.55
CA LEU A 4 -16.76 9.17 3.17
C LEU A 4 -16.46 10.16 4.30
N ARG A 5 -17.49 10.70 4.98
CA ARG A 5 -17.27 11.60 6.12
C ARG A 5 -16.49 10.91 7.24
N PHE A 6 -16.81 9.65 7.53
CA PHE A 6 -16.06 8.84 8.49
C PHE A 6 -14.59 8.65 8.08
N LEU A 7 -14.32 8.34 6.82
CA LEU A 7 -12.96 8.18 6.31
C LEU A 7 -12.15 9.49 6.31
N TYR A 8 -12.78 10.61 5.93
CA TYR A 8 -12.16 11.93 6.03
C TYR A 8 -11.89 12.32 7.49
N PHE A 9 -12.82 12.04 8.39
CA PHE A 9 -12.66 12.36 9.81
C PHE A 9 -11.51 11.57 10.44
N THR A 10 -11.44 10.26 10.18
CA THR A 10 -10.39 9.39 10.71
C THR A 10 -9.01 9.72 10.14
N SER A 11 -8.90 9.99 8.84
CA SER A 11 -7.65 10.47 8.24
C SER A 11 -7.18 11.80 8.85
N MET A 12 -8.09 12.76 9.05
CA MET A 12 -7.75 14.03 9.69
C MET A 12 -7.31 13.87 11.14
N ILE A 13 -7.93 12.98 11.91
CA ILE A 13 -7.49 12.68 13.29
C ILE A 13 -6.05 12.15 13.29
N PHE A 14 -5.71 11.21 12.40
CA PHE A 14 -4.36 10.66 12.32
C PHE A 14 -3.33 11.73 11.94
N MET A 15 -3.67 12.59 10.98
CA MET A 15 -2.80 13.72 10.60
C MET A 15 -2.63 14.72 11.75
N LEU A 16 -3.71 15.10 12.43
CA LEU A 16 -3.65 16.04 13.56
C LEU A 16 -2.85 15.45 14.73
N PHE A 17 -3.05 14.17 15.05
CA PHE A 17 -2.27 13.48 16.06
C PHE A 17 -0.78 13.45 15.70
N GLY A 18 -0.46 13.13 14.44
CA GLY A 18 0.91 13.16 13.93
C GLY A 18 1.56 14.55 13.99
N LEU A 19 0.79 15.61 13.70
CA LEU A 19 1.25 17.01 13.80
C LEU A 19 1.54 17.41 15.25
N ILE A 20 0.66 17.05 16.20
CA ILE A 20 0.80 17.40 17.62
C ILE A 20 1.98 16.64 18.24
N THR A 21 2.19 15.39 17.87
CA THR A 21 3.25 14.54 18.43
C THR A 21 4.61 14.70 17.72
N GLY A 22 4.62 15.14 16.46
CA GLY A 22 5.83 15.28 15.64
C GLY A 22 6.64 16.56 15.87
N ASN A 23 6.06 17.61 16.45
CA ASN A 23 6.69 18.93 16.65
C ASN A 23 7.35 19.49 15.36
N PHE A 24 8.46 20.24 15.46
CA PHE A 24 9.16 20.86 14.32
C PHE A 24 9.89 19.86 13.40
N ASP A 25 10.05 18.60 13.83
CA ASP A 25 10.82 17.58 13.11
C ASP A 25 9.97 16.79 12.11
N LEU A 26 8.65 17.04 12.01
CA LEU A 26 7.75 16.24 11.18
C LEU A 26 8.20 16.15 9.71
N LEU A 27 8.74 17.23 9.14
CA LEU A 27 9.27 17.21 7.76
C LEU A 27 10.45 16.24 7.62
N GLN A 28 11.34 16.21 8.61
CA GLN A 28 12.47 15.28 8.63
C GLN A 28 11.97 13.84 8.83
N GLN A 29 11.02 13.62 9.75
CA GLN A 29 10.40 12.31 9.99
C GLN A 29 9.76 11.76 8.70
N MET A 30 8.99 12.58 7.97
CA MET A 30 8.40 12.20 6.70
C MET A 30 9.45 11.90 5.63
N ARG A 31 10.53 12.69 5.56
CA ARG A 31 11.65 12.42 4.64
C ARG A 31 12.32 11.08 4.94
N ILE A 32 12.52 10.77 6.22
CA ILE A 32 13.08 9.49 6.66
C ILE A 32 12.15 8.36 6.18
N ILE A 33 10.84 8.45 6.41
CA ILE A 33 9.87 7.43 5.96
C ILE A 33 9.93 7.19 4.43
N LEU A 34 10.08 8.25 3.63
CA LEU A 34 10.06 8.14 2.16
C LEU A 34 11.32 7.48 1.57
N ILE A 35 12.47 7.62 2.25
CA ILE A 35 13.77 7.12 1.78
C ILE A 35 14.17 5.83 2.49
N SER A 36 13.52 5.52 3.62
CA SER A 36 13.79 4.30 4.37
C SER A 36 13.38 3.07 3.55
N PRO A 37 14.23 2.04 3.52
CA PRO A 37 13.85 0.80 2.89
C PRO A 37 12.87 0.00 3.77
N ASP A 38 11.69 -0.29 3.23
CA ASP A 38 10.55 -0.86 3.95
C ASP A 38 10.56 -2.39 4.02
N TYR A 39 11.70 -3.00 4.36
CA TYR A 39 11.84 -4.46 4.39
C TYR A 39 11.13 -5.07 5.61
N LEU A 40 10.50 -6.25 5.41
CA LEU A 40 10.27 -7.27 6.45
C LEU A 40 9.85 -6.73 7.83
N ILE A 41 8.78 -5.91 7.86
CA ILE A 41 8.24 -5.24 9.05
C ILE A 41 9.15 -4.10 9.53
N THR A 42 9.10 -3.00 8.79
CA THR A 42 9.75 -1.73 9.17
C THR A 42 8.75 -0.89 9.97
N ASP A 43 8.93 -0.81 11.29
CA ASP A 43 8.11 0.05 12.15
C ASP A 43 8.51 1.54 11.97
N TYR A 44 7.60 2.34 11.41
CA TYR A 44 7.86 3.77 11.22
C TYR A 44 7.87 4.55 12.52
N MET A 45 7.25 4.06 13.60
CA MET A 45 7.37 4.70 14.91
C MET A 45 8.80 4.60 15.43
N ALA A 46 9.47 3.46 15.19
CA ALA A 46 10.87 3.27 15.56
C ALA A 46 11.84 4.12 14.73
N ILE A 47 11.57 4.27 13.43
CA ILE A 47 12.52 4.91 12.50
C ILE A 47 12.31 6.43 12.39
N ALA A 48 11.05 6.88 12.44
CA ALA A 48 10.68 8.27 12.19
C ALA A 48 9.81 8.86 13.31
N GLY A 49 9.65 8.16 14.43
CA GLY A 49 8.84 8.61 15.55
C GLY A 49 7.33 8.45 15.32
N VAL A 50 6.59 8.52 16.42
CA VAL A 50 5.12 8.40 16.44
C VAL A 50 4.46 9.45 15.55
N GLY A 51 4.97 10.68 15.55
CA GLY A 51 4.45 11.79 14.74
C GLY A 51 4.45 11.48 13.25
N GLY A 52 5.61 11.13 12.70
CA GLY A 52 5.79 10.79 11.30
C GLY A 52 4.96 9.59 10.86
N ALA A 53 4.91 8.53 11.67
CA ALA A 53 4.15 7.32 11.35
C ALA A 53 2.64 7.60 11.21
N PHE A 54 2.05 8.28 12.20
CA PHE A 54 0.62 8.63 12.17
C PHE A 54 0.29 9.66 11.08
N PHE A 55 1.17 10.63 10.83
CA PHE A 55 0.97 11.60 9.76
C PHE A 55 1.00 10.92 8.38
N ASN A 56 1.99 10.04 8.12
CA ASN A 56 2.06 9.25 6.89
C ASN A 56 0.79 8.39 6.68
N SER A 57 0.35 7.70 7.73
CA SER A 57 -0.88 6.91 7.71
C SER A 57 -2.11 7.76 7.40
N GLY A 58 -2.27 8.91 8.07
CA GLY A 58 -3.34 9.87 7.82
C GLY A 58 -3.36 10.38 6.38
N VAL A 59 -2.20 10.75 5.84
CA VAL A 59 -2.06 11.23 4.45
C VAL A 59 -2.46 10.14 3.46
N LEU A 60 -1.99 8.89 3.64
CA LEU A 60 -2.38 7.78 2.76
C LEU A 60 -3.88 7.52 2.83
N MET A 61 -4.49 7.48 4.02
CA MET A 61 -5.93 7.32 4.16
C MET A 61 -6.69 8.45 3.45
N LEU A 62 -6.23 9.69 3.57
CA LEU A 62 -6.83 10.84 2.90
C LEU A 62 -6.74 10.70 1.37
N LEU A 63 -5.57 10.37 0.82
CA LEU A 63 -5.35 10.22 -0.62
C LEU A 63 -6.23 9.12 -1.21
N PHE A 64 -6.30 7.95 -0.57
CA PHE A 64 -7.15 6.85 -1.04
C PHE A 64 -8.65 7.17 -0.89
N THR A 65 -9.04 7.94 0.14
CA THR A 65 -10.42 8.44 0.27
C THR A 65 -10.77 9.46 -0.82
N LEU A 66 -9.81 10.33 -1.19
CA LEU A 66 -9.97 11.27 -2.31
C LEU A 66 -10.16 10.52 -3.62
N ILE A 67 -9.43 9.44 -3.87
CA ILE A 67 -9.61 8.61 -5.08
C ILE A 67 -11.03 8.03 -5.14
N LEU A 68 -11.58 7.53 -4.04
CA LEU A 68 -12.98 7.05 -3.99
C LEU A 68 -13.96 8.17 -4.40
N LYS A 69 -13.73 9.40 -3.93
CA LYS A 69 -14.57 10.55 -4.27
C LYS A 69 -14.40 10.98 -5.73
N LEU A 70 -13.17 11.09 -6.22
CA LEU A 70 -12.84 11.49 -7.59
C LEU A 70 -13.44 10.53 -8.62
N LEU A 71 -13.35 9.23 -8.34
CA LEU A 71 -13.94 8.19 -9.19
C LEU A 71 -15.44 8.00 -8.97
N SER A 72 -16.09 8.81 -8.12
CA SER A 72 -17.53 8.73 -7.81
C SER A 72 -17.98 7.32 -7.42
N ILE A 73 -17.17 6.63 -6.61
CA ILE A 73 -17.47 5.29 -6.11
C ILE A 73 -18.56 5.40 -5.04
N ASN A 74 -19.57 4.51 -5.13
CA ASN A 74 -20.53 4.33 -4.05
C ASN A 74 -19.84 3.58 -2.90
N PRO A 75 -19.51 4.25 -1.78
CA PRO A 75 -18.72 3.63 -0.73
C PRO A 75 -19.54 2.58 0.00
N SER A 76 -18.89 1.51 0.41
CA SER A 76 -19.47 0.37 1.14
C SER A 76 -18.53 -0.08 2.26
N GLY A 77 -18.86 -1.20 2.93
CA GLY A 77 -17.95 -1.80 3.92
C GLY A 77 -16.56 -2.11 3.36
N VAL A 78 -16.45 -2.44 2.07
CA VAL A 78 -15.17 -2.69 1.40
C VAL A 78 -14.34 -1.41 1.31
N SER A 79 -14.96 -0.24 1.14
CA SER A 79 -14.27 1.05 1.17
C SER A 79 -13.67 1.33 2.54
N ILE A 80 -14.42 1.04 3.60
CA ILE A 80 -13.92 1.20 4.98
C ILE A 80 -12.76 0.25 5.23
N ALA A 81 -12.95 -1.04 4.93
CA ALA A 81 -11.93 -2.06 5.12
C ALA A 81 -10.65 -1.74 4.36
N SER A 82 -10.74 -1.35 3.09
CA SER A 82 -9.57 -1.03 2.26
C SER A 82 -8.80 0.19 2.75
N VAL A 83 -9.47 1.31 3.03
CA VAL A 83 -8.79 2.53 3.50
C VAL A 83 -8.20 2.34 4.89
N MET A 84 -8.93 1.69 5.81
CA MET A 84 -8.40 1.41 7.15
C MET A 84 -7.24 0.42 7.13
N THR A 85 -7.28 -0.58 6.24
CA THR A 85 -6.16 -1.51 6.04
C THR A 85 -4.92 -0.77 5.52
N ILE A 86 -5.11 0.15 4.57
CA ILE A 86 -4.01 1.01 4.08
C ILE A 86 -3.46 1.84 5.23
N GLY A 87 -4.31 2.48 6.03
CA GLY A 87 -3.90 3.26 7.20
C GLY A 87 -3.13 2.44 8.24
N GLY A 88 -3.60 1.24 8.58
CA GLY A 88 -2.92 0.35 9.53
C GLY A 88 -1.54 -0.08 9.06
N PHE A 89 -1.42 -0.55 7.81
CA PHE A 89 -0.12 -0.93 7.24
C PHE A 89 0.76 0.26 6.87
N ALA A 90 0.22 1.48 6.79
CA ALA A 90 1.01 2.70 6.64
C ALA A 90 1.78 3.09 7.89
N LEU A 91 1.54 2.42 9.01
CA LEU A 91 2.41 2.47 10.19
C LEU A 91 3.62 1.52 10.05
N PHE A 92 3.53 0.54 9.13
CA PHE A 92 4.49 -0.55 8.95
C PHE A 92 4.84 -0.78 7.47
N GLY A 93 5.71 0.05 6.91
CA GLY A 93 6.29 -0.18 5.58
C GLY A 93 5.42 0.18 4.38
N LYS A 94 4.35 0.99 4.54
CA LYS A 94 3.67 1.66 3.41
C LYS A 94 3.77 3.17 3.52
N ASN A 95 4.26 3.82 2.48
CA ASN A 95 4.39 5.28 2.45
C ASN A 95 3.83 5.86 1.15
N VAL A 96 3.78 7.20 1.11
CA VAL A 96 3.23 7.95 -0.04
C VAL A 96 4.01 7.70 -1.33
N PHE A 97 5.23 7.15 -1.31
CA PHE A 97 5.96 6.81 -2.53
C PHE A 97 5.68 5.37 -2.98
N ASN A 98 5.80 4.40 -2.08
CA ASN A 98 5.90 2.98 -2.44
C ASN A 98 4.57 2.33 -2.89
N VAL A 99 3.42 2.94 -2.59
CA VAL A 99 2.09 2.41 -2.95
C VAL A 99 1.73 2.63 -4.43
N TRP A 100 2.19 3.73 -5.03
CA TRP A 100 1.71 4.16 -6.36
C TRP A 100 2.12 3.24 -7.51
N PRO A 101 3.36 2.71 -7.57
CA PRO A 101 3.73 1.77 -8.61
C PRO A 101 2.76 0.57 -8.72
N ILE A 102 2.30 0.02 -7.60
CA ILE A 102 1.32 -1.07 -7.59
C ILE A 102 -0.05 -0.60 -8.11
N VAL A 103 -0.53 0.55 -7.63
CA VAL A 103 -1.80 1.14 -8.07
C VAL A 103 -1.78 1.44 -9.57
N LEU A 104 -0.68 2.01 -10.06
CA LEU A 104 -0.46 2.31 -11.47
C LEU A 104 -0.43 1.04 -12.31
N GLY A 105 0.20 -0.04 -11.82
CA GLY A 105 0.17 -1.34 -12.49
C GLY A 105 -1.26 -1.86 -12.71
N VAL A 106 -2.10 -1.79 -11.66
CA VAL A 106 -3.53 -2.17 -11.77
C VAL A 106 -4.27 -1.28 -12.78
N PHE A 107 -4.02 0.03 -12.77
CA PHE A 107 -4.67 0.95 -13.70
C PHE A 107 -4.20 0.73 -15.14
N LEU A 108 -2.94 0.41 -15.37
CA LEU A 108 -2.41 0.01 -16.68
C LEU A 108 -3.13 -1.25 -17.20
N TYR A 109 -3.41 -2.23 -16.35
CA TYR A 109 -4.23 -3.38 -16.72
C TYR A 109 -5.62 -2.94 -17.19
N THR A 110 -6.31 -2.10 -16.42
CA THR A 110 -7.66 -1.64 -16.79
C THR A 110 -7.67 -0.88 -18.11
N TRP A 111 -6.65 -0.06 -18.35
CA TRP A 111 -6.50 0.70 -19.58
C TRP A 111 -6.25 -0.22 -20.79
N LEU A 112 -5.36 -1.20 -20.65
CA LEU A 112 -5.00 -2.12 -21.73
C LEU A 112 -6.14 -3.07 -22.10
N VAL A 113 -6.89 -3.58 -21.12
CA VAL A 113 -8.04 -4.47 -21.33
C VAL A 113 -9.30 -3.69 -21.74
N GLY A 114 -9.31 -2.37 -21.57
CA GLY A 114 -10.46 -1.52 -21.89
C GLY A 114 -11.59 -1.62 -20.86
N GLU A 115 -11.27 -2.00 -19.63
CA GLU A 115 -12.24 -2.10 -18.53
C GLU A 115 -12.29 -0.83 -17.69
N ASN A 116 -13.40 -0.65 -16.97
CA ASN A 116 -13.58 0.52 -16.12
C ASN A 116 -12.66 0.44 -14.89
N ILE A 117 -11.88 1.49 -14.64
CA ILE A 117 -11.00 1.62 -13.48
C ILE A 117 -11.72 1.40 -12.14
N ARG A 118 -13.01 1.74 -12.07
CA ARG A 118 -13.86 1.57 -10.89
C ARG A 118 -14.03 0.11 -10.50
N THR A 119 -14.04 -0.80 -11.49
CA THR A 119 -14.19 -2.25 -11.30
C THR A 119 -13.04 -2.82 -10.47
N TYR A 120 -11.81 -2.36 -10.72
CA TYR A 120 -10.60 -2.89 -10.09
C TYR A 120 -10.02 -1.97 -9.02
N LEU A 121 -10.77 -0.95 -8.60
CA LEU A 121 -10.26 0.01 -7.62
C LEU A 121 -9.90 -0.65 -6.28
N TYR A 122 -10.73 -1.56 -5.78
CA TYR A 122 -10.43 -2.29 -4.55
C TYR A 122 -9.29 -3.30 -4.74
N VAL A 123 -9.08 -3.78 -5.98
CA VAL A 123 -7.89 -4.57 -6.31
C VAL A 123 -6.64 -3.72 -6.15
N ALA A 124 -6.64 -2.48 -6.65
CA ALA A 124 -5.54 -1.54 -6.45
C ALA A 124 -5.31 -1.22 -4.97
N PHE A 125 -6.37 -0.98 -4.20
CA PHE A 125 -6.26 -0.58 -2.79
C PHE A 125 -5.68 -1.70 -1.93
N PHE A 126 -6.25 -2.91 -2.01
CA PHE A 126 -5.72 -4.06 -1.26
C PHE A 126 -4.40 -4.56 -1.83
N GLY A 127 -4.17 -4.40 -3.13
CA GLY A 127 -2.91 -4.72 -3.81
C GLY A 127 -1.71 -3.97 -3.23
N THR A 128 -1.91 -2.78 -2.65
CA THR A 128 -0.85 -2.05 -1.93
C THR A 128 -0.21 -2.85 -0.79
N ALA A 129 -0.76 -3.99 -0.37
CA ALA A 129 -0.08 -4.95 0.50
C ALA A 129 1.33 -5.33 -0.02
N LEU A 130 1.55 -5.26 -1.34
CA LEU A 130 2.84 -5.50 -1.98
C LEU A 130 3.73 -4.25 -2.10
N ALA A 131 3.33 -3.11 -1.54
CA ALA A 131 4.11 -1.87 -1.60
C ALA A 131 5.54 -1.96 -1.02
N PRO A 132 5.84 -2.77 0.03
CA PRO A 132 7.22 -3.01 0.46
C PRO A 132 8.14 -3.53 -0.66
N ILE A 133 7.61 -4.29 -1.63
CA ILE A 133 8.37 -4.77 -2.79
C ILE A 133 8.77 -3.60 -3.69
N SER A 134 7.93 -2.56 -3.78
CA SER A 134 8.27 -1.34 -4.51
C SER A 134 9.55 -0.73 -3.97
N THR A 135 9.66 -0.57 -2.66
CA THR A 135 10.86 -0.02 -2.03
C THR A 135 12.08 -0.91 -2.27
N HIS A 136 11.92 -2.24 -2.21
CA HIS A 136 13.01 -3.19 -2.50
C HIS A 136 13.55 -3.10 -3.92
N LEU A 137 12.65 -3.20 -4.90
CA LEU A 137 13.07 -3.25 -6.29
C LEU A 137 13.47 -1.88 -6.83
N ILE A 138 12.84 -0.80 -6.36
CA ILE A 138 13.05 0.55 -6.90
C ILE A 138 14.15 1.31 -6.15
N LEU A 139 14.31 1.16 -4.83
CA LEU A 139 15.17 2.04 -4.03
C LEU A 139 16.40 1.37 -3.40
N SER A 140 16.50 0.03 -3.38
CA SER A 140 17.60 -0.70 -2.71
C SER A 140 19.00 -0.23 -3.10
N ASN A 141 19.22 0.06 -4.39
CA ASN A 141 20.51 0.51 -4.94
C ASN A 141 20.40 1.91 -5.58
N GLY A 142 19.52 2.77 -5.04
CA GLY A 142 19.09 4.00 -5.70
C GLY A 142 17.96 3.75 -6.70
N PHE A 143 17.42 4.82 -7.29
CA PHE A 143 16.23 4.74 -8.14
C PHE A 143 16.45 3.86 -9.39
N ASN A 144 15.84 2.68 -9.39
CA ASN A 144 16.00 1.68 -10.43
C ASN A 144 14.75 1.56 -11.32
N LEU A 145 14.91 1.91 -12.61
CA LEU A 145 13.85 1.80 -13.61
C LEU A 145 13.43 0.35 -13.90
N THR A 146 14.35 -0.62 -13.84
CA THR A 146 13.98 -2.03 -14.02
C THR A 146 13.12 -2.52 -12.87
N GLY A 147 13.43 -2.08 -11.66
CA GLY A 147 12.62 -2.34 -10.48
C GLY A 147 11.22 -1.76 -10.63
N LEU A 148 11.11 -0.51 -11.09
CA LEU A 148 9.81 0.12 -11.34
C LEU A 148 8.99 -0.67 -12.35
N PHE A 149 9.60 -1.13 -13.44
CA PHE A 149 8.94 -1.99 -14.43
C PHE A 149 8.37 -3.27 -13.81
N PHE A 150 9.16 -3.99 -13.01
CA PHE A 150 8.69 -5.21 -12.34
C PHE A 150 7.57 -4.94 -11.35
N VAL A 151 7.62 -3.84 -10.62
CA VAL A 151 6.57 -3.48 -9.65
C VAL A 151 5.27 -3.09 -10.38
N LEU A 152 5.37 -2.35 -11.48
CA LEU A 152 4.22 -2.08 -12.36
C LEU A 152 3.65 -3.39 -12.91
N LEU A 153 4.50 -4.34 -13.31
CA LEU A 153 4.08 -5.66 -13.79
C LEU A 153 3.38 -6.47 -12.69
N ILE A 154 3.89 -6.44 -11.45
CA ILE A 154 3.24 -7.06 -10.29
C ILE A 154 1.84 -6.47 -10.09
N GLY A 155 1.71 -5.14 -10.12
CA GLY A 155 0.41 -4.46 -10.06
C GLY A 155 -0.50 -4.84 -11.23
N PHE A 156 0.04 -4.94 -12.44
CA PHE A 156 -0.70 -5.32 -13.65
C PHE A 156 -1.25 -6.75 -13.59
N LEU A 157 -0.54 -7.68 -12.94
CA LEU A 157 -0.96 -9.06 -12.79
C LEU A 157 -1.99 -9.27 -11.67
N LEU A 158 -2.16 -8.32 -10.75
CA LEU A 158 -3.09 -8.47 -9.62
C LEU A 158 -4.57 -8.66 -10.05
N PRO A 159 -5.14 -7.88 -10.99
CA PRO A 159 -6.53 -8.06 -11.42
C PRO A 159 -6.87 -9.46 -11.95
N PRO A 160 -6.13 -10.03 -12.93
CA PRO A 160 -6.45 -11.37 -13.43
C PRO A 160 -6.21 -12.45 -12.37
N LEU A 161 -5.18 -12.31 -11.53
CA LEU A 161 -4.91 -13.24 -10.43
C LEU A 161 -6.00 -13.19 -9.35
N ALA A 162 -6.54 -12.01 -9.05
CA ALA A 162 -7.62 -11.85 -8.09
C ALA A 162 -8.92 -12.46 -8.64
N SER A 163 -9.19 -12.31 -9.94
CA SER A 163 -10.32 -12.97 -10.60
C SER A 163 -10.20 -14.49 -10.53
N PHE A 164 -9.03 -15.03 -10.87
CA PHE A 164 -8.77 -16.47 -10.78
C PHE A 164 -8.89 -17.00 -9.35
N SER A 165 -8.33 -16.28 -8.37
CA SER A 165 -8.39 -16.65 -6.96
C SER A 165 -9.83 -16.71 -6.45
N LEU A 166 -10.70 -15.78 -6.88
CA LEU A 166 -12.12 -15.80 -6.54
C LEU A 166 -12.80 -17.09 -7.01
N THR A 167 -12.47 -17.55 -8.22
CA THR A 167 -12.96 -18.84 -8.75
C THR A 167 -12.42 -20.01 -7.95
N LEU A 168 -11.14 -19.97 -7.58
CA LEU A 168 -10.45 -21.04 -6.85
C LEU A 168 -11.08 -21.29 -5.47
N HIS A 169 -11.33 -20.23 -4.70
CA HIS A 169 -11.93 -20.35 -3.37
C HIS A 169 -13.47 -20.19 -3.38
N ARG A 170 -14.11 -20.10 -4.55
CA ARG A 170 -15.56 -19.97 -4.76
C ARG A 170 -16.28 -18.94 -3.87
N GLY A 171 -15.63 -17.81 -3.60
CA GLY A 171 -16.20 -16.76 -2.75
C GLY A 171 -16.17 -17.04 -1.24
N TYR A 172 -15.67 -18.18 -0.76
CA TYR A 172 -15.55 -18.46 0.69
C TYR A 172 -14.53 -17.56 1.41
N ASN A 173 -13.56 -17.01 0.67
CA ASN A 173 -12.65 -16.00 1.19
C ASN A 173 -13.15 -14.60 0.84
N LEU A 174 -13.66 -13.88 1.84
CA LEU A 174 -14.11 -12.50 1.69
C LEU A 174 -12.95 -11.51 1.47
N TYR A 175 -11.73 -11.89 1.84
CA TYR A 175 -10.50 -11.11 1.66
C TYR A 175 -9.70 -11.59 0.43
N ASN A 176 -10.40 -11.83 -0.69
CA ASN A 176 -9.83 -12.38 -1.91
C ASN A 176 -8.58 -11.64 -2.41
N VAL A 177 -8.62 -10.31 -2.53
CA VAL A 177 -7.48 -9.54 -3.07
C VAL A 177 -6.28 -9.61 -2.13
N GLY A 178 -6.51 -9.51 -0.82
CA GLY A 178 -5.42 -9.64 0.15
C GLY A 178 -4.80 -11.03 0.15
N PHE A 179 -5.61 -12.08 0.01
CA PHE A 179 -5.12 -13.44 -0.20
C PHE A 179 -4.30 -13.56 -1.50
N THR A 180 -4.80 -13.01 -2.59
CA THR A 180 -4.10 -12.99 -3.89
C THR A 180 -2.75 -12.28 -3.77
N ALA A 181 -2.74 -11.11 -3.11
CA ALA A 181 -1.52 -10.36 -2.85
C ALA A 181 -0.56 -11.13 -1.95
N GLY A 182 -1.04 -11.79 -0.90
CA GLY A 182 -0.22 -12.64 -0.03
C GLY A 182 0.38 -13.83 -0.76
N PHE A 183 -0.41 -14.51 -1.60
CA PHE A 183 0.07 -15.61 -2.45
C PHE A 183 1.12 -15.14 -3.44
N LEU A 184 0.88 -14.03 -4.13
CA LEU A 184 1.85 -13.42 -5.05
C LEU A 184 3.12 -12.99 -4.30
N GLY A 185 2.98 -12.39 -3.12
CA GLY A 185 4.11 -12.00 -2.26
C GLY A 185 4.95 -13.19 -1.81
N MET A 186 4.33 -14.32 -1.47
CA MET A 186 5.03 -15.56 -1.14
C MET A 186 5.83 -16.08 -2.34
N PHE A 187 5.23 -16.08 -3.53
CA PHE A 187 5.89 -16.52 -4.76
C PHE A 187 7.08 -15.59 -5.12
N LEU A 188 6.87 -14.28 -5.05
CA LEU A 188 7.94 -13.28 -5.27
C LEU A 188 9.06 -13.44 -4.25
N GLY A 189 8.73 -13.64 -2.97
CA GLY A 189 9.72 -13.90 -1.92
C GLY A 189 10.54 -15.16 -2.19
N ALA A 190 9.91 -16.25 -2.67
CA ALA A 190 10.60 -17.46 -3.05
C ALA A 190 11.55 -17.26 -4.24
N ILE A 191 11.14 -16.48 -5.25
CA ILE A 191 12.02 -16.12 -6.39
C ILE A 191 13.21 -15.30 -5.90
N LEU A 192 12.98 -14.24 -5.13
CA LEU A 192 14.07 -13.40 -4.62
C LEU A 192 15.07 -14.22 -3.81
N LYS A 193 14.59 -15.15 -2.98
CA LYS A 193 15.44 -16.08 -2.24
C LYS A 193 16.23 -17.04 -3.15
N ALA A 194 15.61 -17.56 -4.21
CA ALA A 194 16.27 -18.50 -5.13
C ALA A 194 17.44 -17.89 -5.92
N TYR A 195 17.44 -16.57 -6.10
CA TYR A 195 18.50 -15.82 -6.79
C TYR A 195 19.41 -15.03 -5.83
N ASP A 196 19.33 -15.28 -4.52
CA ASP A 196 20.07 -14.53 -3.49
C ASP A 196 19.85 -13.00 -3.54
N LEU A 197 18.65 -12.59 -3.97
CA LEU A 197 18.18 -11.19 -4.04
C LEU A 197 17.22 -10.84 -2.88
N GLN A 198 17.18 -11.66 -1.84
CA GLN A 198 16.34 -11.42 -0.67
C GLN A 198 16.83 -10.20 0.10
N PRO A 199 15.93 -9.32 0.57
CA PRO A 199 16.33 -8.22 1.44
C PRO A 199 16.88 -8.74 2.77
N GLU A 200 17.93 -8.10 3.28
CA GLU A 200 18.43 -8.35 4.63
C GLU A 200 17.30 -8.12 5.66
N PRO A 201 17.03 -9.07 6.57
CA PRO A 201 16.02 -8.91 7.60
C PRO A 201 16.35 -7.69 8.48
N ARG A 202 15.41 -6.75 8.59
CA ARG A 202 15.53 -5.60 9.50
C ARG A 202 14.37 -5.64 10.49
N TYR A 203 14.69 -5.79 11.77
CA TYR A 203 13.71 -5.83 12.84
C TYR A 203 13.77 -4.53 13.63
N PHE A 204 13.19 -3.47 13.08
CA PHE A 204 13.00 -2.23 13.81
C PHE A 204 11.62 -2.27 14.47
N TRP A 205 11.59 -2.25 15.80
CA TRP A 205 10.38 -2.28 16.61
C TRP A 205 10.45 -1.15 17.64
N TYR A 206 9.36 -0.41 17.80
CA TYR A 206 9.24 0.58 18.86
C TYR A 206 8.96 -0.13 20.18
N GLU A 207 9.81 0.09 21.19
CA GLU A 207 9.66 -0.47 22.55
C GLU A 207 8.59 0.24 23.37
#